data_AF-A0A520IZJ9-F1
#
_entry.id   AF-A0A520IZJ9-F1
#
_cell.length_a   1.000
_cell.length_b   1.000
_cell.length_c   1.000
_cell.angle_alpha   90.00
_cell.angle_beta   90.00
_cell.angle_gamma   90.00
#
_symmetry.space_group_name_H-M   'P 1'
#
loop_
_entity.id
_entity.type
_entity.pdbx_description
1 polymer ?
#
loop_
_entity_poly.entity_id
_entity_poly.type
_entity_poly.pdbx_seq_one_letter_code
_entity_poly.pdbx_strand_id
1 'polypeptide(L)' 'MLIWVVGVAIAGDVGAVWPLVVAVLAELVNECFDRVRTGSWRLPDTIADIVNSVLWPVALFVLARSGLI' A
#
# COMPACT_ATOMS: atom_id res chain seq x y z
N MET A 1 1.84 -5.11 2.44
CA MET A 1 3.24 -5.40 2.00
C MET A 1 3.37 -6.41 0.87
N LEU A 2 2.82 -7.62 0.99
CA LEU A 2 3.03 -8.70 0.00
C LEU A 2 2.72 -8.27 -1.44
N ILE A 3 1.58 -7.61 -1.65
CA ILE A 3 1.15 -7.09 -2.96
C ILE A 3 2.22 -6.20 -3.60
N TRP A 4 2.78 -5.27 -2.83
CA TRP A 4 3.81 -4.36 -3.31
C TRP A 4 5.12 -5.10 -3.65
N VAL A 5 5.56 -6.02 -2.78
CA VAL A 5 6.80 -6.80 -2.99
C VAL A 5 6.69 -7.64 -4.27
N VAL A 6 5.56 -8.32 -4.48
CA VAL A 6 5.31 -9.08 -5.71
C VAL A 6 5.29 -8.14 -6.92
N GLY A 7 4.63 -6.99 -6.80
CA GLY A 7 4.58 -6.01 -7.88
C GLY A 7 5.96 -5.48 -8.27
N VAL A 8 6.79 -5.14 -7.29
CA VAL A 8 8.18 -4.72 -7.51
C VAL A 8 9.01 -5.84 -8.14
N ALA A 9 8.86 -7.07 -7.67
CA ALA A 9 9.56 -8.22 -8.24
C ALA A 9 9.19 -8.45 -9.72
N ILE A 10 7.91 -8.24 -10.09
CA ILE A 10 7.45 -8.29 -11.48
C ILE A 10 7.97 -7.10 -12.28
N ALA A 11 7.98 -5.90 -11.70
CA ALA A 11 8.46 -4.70 -12.35
C ALA A 11 9.97 -4.72 -12.59
N GLY A 12 10.74 -5.41 -11.73
CA GLY A 12 12.20 -5.37 -11.71
C GLY A 12 12.77 -4.03 -11.23
N ASP A 13 11.93 -3.14 -10.69
CA ASP A 13 12.29 -1.79 -10.28
C ASP A 13 11.45 -1.36 -9.06
N VAL A 14 12.12 -0.98 -7.97
CA VAL A 14 11.49 -0.45 -6.74
C VAL A 14 10.86 0.92 -6.99
N GLY A 15 11.39 1.68 -7.95
CA GLY A 15 10.90 2.98 -8.40
C GLY A 15 9.72 2.90 -9.37
N ALA A 16 9.26 1.70 -9.74
CA ALA A 16 8.05 1.55 -10.54
C ALA A 16 6.83 2.08 -9.76
N VAL A 17 6.02 2.92 -10.41
CA VAL A 17 4.86 3.55 -9.75
C VAL A 17 3.67 2.59 -9.60
N TRP A 18 3.52 1.64 -10.53
CA TRP A 18 2.33 0.79 -10.58
C TRP A 18 2.17 -0.15 -9.37
N PRO A 19 3.23 -0.76 -8.77
CA PRO A 19 3.08 -1.58 -7.56
C PRO A 19 2.55 -0.78 -6.38
N LEU A 20 2.94 0.51 -6.26
CA LEU A 20 2.44 1.40 -5.24
C LEU A 20 0.94 1.71 -5.45
N VAL A 21 0.53 1.99 -6.69
CA VAL A 21 -0.88 2.19 -7.04
C VAL A 21 -1.73 0.97 -6.68
N VAL A 22 -1.25 -0.24 -7.02
CA VAL A 22 -1.96 -1.49 -6.70
C VAL A 22 -2.07 -1.70 -5.19
N ALA A 23 -1.02 -1.41 -4.41
CA ALA A 23 -1.06 -1.52 -2.96
C ALA A 23 -2.09 -0.55 -2.33
N VAL A 24 -2.15 0.71 -2.79
CA VAL A 24 -3.13 1.70 -2.32
C VAL A 24 -4.56 1.29 -2.68
N LEU A 25 -4.78 0.78 -3.90
CA LEU A 25 -6.10 0.29 -4.30
C LEU A 25 -6.53 -0.93 -3.49
N ALA A 26 -5.61 -1.85 -3.21
CA ALA A 26 -5.90 -3.01 -2.37
C ALA A 26 -6.30 -2.59 -0.94
N GLU A 27 -5.63 -1.59 -0.38
CA GLU A 27 -5.96 -1.03 0.93
C GLU A 27 -7.34 -0.36 0.94
N LEU A 28 -7.66 0.43 -0.08
CA LEU A 28 -8.99 1.03 -0.23
C LEU A 28 -10.09 -0.03 -0.32
N VAL A 29 -9.84 -1.10 -1.08
CA VAL A 29 -10.77 -2.24 -1.18
C VAL A 29 -10.91 -2.95 0.16
N ASN A 30 -9.82 -3.13 0.92
CA ASN A 30 -9.86 -3.72 2.25
C ASN A 30 -10.77 -2.92 3.20
N GLU A 31 -10.57 -1.61 3.27
CA GLU A 31 -11.39 -0.76 4.14
C GLU A 31 -12.87 -0.74 3.70
N CYS A 32 -13.16 -0.79 2.38
CA CYS A 32 -14.53 -0.96 1.90
C CYS A 32 -15.16 -2.27 2.41
N PHE A 33 -14.41 -3.37 2.44
CA PHE A 33 -14.89 -4.63 3.01
C PHE A 33 -15.10 -4.53 4.52
N ASP A 34 -14.19 -3.88 5.24
CA ASP A 34 -14.34 -3.69 6.68
C ASP A 34 -15.55 -2.82 7.03
N ARG A 35 -15.83 -1.80 6.22
CA ARG A 35 -17.05 -0.99 6.33
C ARG A 35 -18.32 -1.81 6.12
N VAL A 36 -18.33 -2.72 5.15
CA VAL A 36 -19.47 -3.62 4.89
C VAL A 36 -19.64 -4.61 6.03
N ARG A 37 -18.53 -5.18 6.53
CA ARG A 37 -18.53 -6.21 7.58
C ARG A 37 -18.91 -5.66 8.95
N THR A 38 -18.42 -4.48 9.30
CA THR A 38 -18.59 -3.90 10.64
C THR A 38 -19.76 -2.91 10.72
N GLY A 39 -20.26 -2.44 9.58
CA GLY A 39 -21.36 -1.48 9.51
C GLY A 39 -20.96 -0.03 9.85
N SER A 40 -19.69 0.23 10.18
CA SER A 40 -19.17 1.56 10.52
C SER A 40 -17.79 1.79 9.91
N TRP A 41 -17.42 3.06 9.74
CA TRP A 41 -16.03 3.42 9.45
C TRP A 41 -15.27 3.48 10.77
N ARG A 42 -14.19 2.71 10.90
CA ARG A 42 -13.40 2.62 12.12
C ARG A 42 -12.05 3.28 11.90
N LEU A 43 -12.05 4.61 11.92
CA LEU A 43 -10.86 5.41 11.61
C LEU A 43 -9.57 4.97 12.33
N PRO A 44 -9.57 4.59 13.62
CA PRO A 44 -8.36 4.07 14.25
C PRO A 44 -7.81 2.81 13.58
N ASP A 45 -8.69 1.89 13.18
CA ASP A 45 -8.34 0.65 12.47
C ASP A 45 -7.84 0.99 11.06
N THR A 46 -8.57 1.83 10.31
CA THR A 46 -8.17 2.33 8.98
C THR A 46 -6.78 2.96 8.99
N ILE A 47 -6.47 3.79 9.98
CA ILE A 47 -5.15 4.43 10.10
C ILE A 47 -4.08 3.36 10.35
N ALA A 48 -4.34 2.41 11.24
CA ALA A 48 -3.42 1.32 11.53
C ALA A 48 -3.17 0.46 10.27
N ASP A 49 -4.21 0.17 9.49
CA ASP A 49 -4.10 -0.63 8.27
C ASP A 49 -3.30 0.12 7.19
N ILE A 50 -3.57 1.41 6.97
CA ILE A 50 -2.77 2.26 6.05
C ILE A 50 -1.30 2.30 6.47
N VAL A 51 -1.01 2.49 7.77
CA VAL A 51 0.36 2.51 8.29
C VAL A 51 1.07 1.17 8.03
N ASN A 52 0.37 0.05 8.20
CA ASN A 52 0.96 -1.27 8.00
C ASN A 52 1.05 -1.69 6.52
N SER A 53 0.16 -1.19 5.66
CA SER A 53 0.00 -1.64 4.27
C SER A 53 0.59 -0.69 3.22
N VAL A 54 0.70 0.61 3.51
CA VAL A 54 1.04 1.65 2.52
C VAL A 54 2.27 2.48 2.90
N LEU A 55 2.55 2.67 4.20
CA LEU A 55 3.65 3.54 4.66
C LEU A 55 5.01 3.14 4.04
N TRP A 56 5.40 1.87 4.18
CA TRP A 56 6.67 1.38 3.68
C TRP A 56 6.79 1.40 2.14
N PRO A 57 5.76 0.99 1.36
CA PRO A 57 5.73 1.15 -0.09
C PRO A 57 5.98 2.58 -0.54
N VAL A 58 5.35 3.56 0.12
CA VAL A 58 5.58 4.99 -0.17
C VAL A 58 7.02 5.36 0.15
N ALA A 59 7.51 5.01 1.34
CA ALA A 59 8.88 5.32 1.75
C ALA A 59 9.91 4.73 0.76
N LEU A 60 9.82 3.44 0.45
CA LEU A 60 10.74 2.76 -0.46
C LEU A 60 10.66 3.29 -1.89
N PHE A 61 9.45 3.57 -2.39
CA PHE A 61 9.26 4.22 -3.68
C PHE A 61 9.95 5.60 -3.71
N VAL A 62 9.76 6.43 -2.68
CA VAL A 62 10.37 7.75 -2.60
C VAL A 62 11.90 7.66 -2.56
N LEU A 63 12.46 6.74 -1.77
CA LEU A 63 13.90 6.53 -1.69
C LEU A 63 14.48 6.04 -3.04
N ALA A 64 13.75 5.19 -3.76
CA ALA A 64 14.16 4.76 -5.10
C ALA A 64 14.10 5.92 -6.11
N ARG A 65 13.04 6.74 -6.07
CA ARG A 65 12.88 7.90 -6.96
C ARG A 65 13.84 9.05 -6.64
N SER A 66 14.38 9.11 -5.42
CA SER A 66 15.45 10.05 -5.06
C SER A 66 16.85 9.54 -5.41
N GLY A 67 16.98 8.29 -5.86
CA GLY A 67 18.26 7.67 -6.20
C GLY A 67 19.09 7.24 -4.98
N LEU A 68 18.46 7.13 -3.80
CA LEU A 68 19.13 6.62 -2.61
C LEU A 68 19.29 5.09 -2.63
N ILE A 69 18.31 4.41 -3.22
CA ILE A 69 18.30 2.95 -3.43
C ILE A 69 17.92 2.60 -4.86
#